data_AF-A0A536LI37-F1
#
_entry.id   AF-A0A536LI37-F1
#
_cell.length_a   1.000
_cell.length_b   1.000
_cell.length_c   1.000
_cell.angle_alpha   90.00
_cell.angle_beta   90.00
_cell.angle_gamma   90.00
#
_symmetry.space_group_name_H-M   'P 1'
#
loop_
_entity.id
_entity.type
_entity.pdbx_description
1 polymer ?
#
loop_
_entity_poly.entity_id
_entity_poly.type
_entity_poly.pdbx_seq_one_letter_code
_entity_poly.pdbx_strand_id
1 'polypeptide(L)'
;PRQDPKQQLANPVWHIHAGHPPAADMPVTFQLLLTLVSSSNAENAATLWGFIGRYRPGVTPQTHPKLDAMVGYAINYYRDFVAPTKQFREPTDSERVALQDLRDALSQLPANSSAEDIQNVVYEIGRREPFLDPVKKGKDGRPGVSLDWFNMLYQVLLGQEKGPRFGSFVAVYGLANAVTMIDGALARSG
;
A
#
# COMPACT_ATOMS: atom_id res chain seq x y z
N PRO A 1 13.65 26.16 -6.62
CA PRO A 1 14.90 26.19 -7.42
C PRO A 1 14.71 26.20 -8.95
N ARG A 2 13.66 25.54 -9.51
CA ARG A 2 13.44 25.46 -10.97
C ARG A 2 12.72 26.68 -11.58
N GLN A 3 12.35 27.66 -10.76
CA GLN A 3 11.66 28.89 -11.18
C GLN A 3 12.66 29.96 -11.61
N ASP A 4 12.27 30.89 -12.47
CA ASP A 4 13.12 32.04 -12.81
C ASP A 4 13.28 33.02 -11.62
N PRO A 5 14.25 33.96 -11.64
CA PRO A 5 14.52 34.85 -10.51
C PRO A 5 13.33 35.70 -10.07
N LYS A 6 12.51 36.18 -11.02
CA LYS A 6 11.34 37.02 -10.71
C LYS A 6 10.24 36.19 -10.04
N GLN A 7 10.05 34.96 -10.52
CA GLN A 7 9.12 33.99 -9.93
C GLN A 7 9.56 33.53 -8.53
N GLN A 8 10.86 33.37 -8.29
CA GLN A 8 11.37 33.03 -6.96
C GLN A 8 11.11 34.17 -5.97
N LEU A 9 11.36 35.43 -6.36
CA LEU A 9 11.11 36.60 -5.50
C LEU A 9 9.64 36.79 -5.13
N ALA A 10 8.71 36.35 -5.99
CA ALA A 10 7.28 36.38 -5.72
C ALA A 10 6.77 35.17 -4.91
N ASN A 11 7.64 34.19 -4.63
CA ASN A 11 7.27 32.98 -3.90
C ASN A 11 7.37 33.24 -2.38
N PRO A 12 6.32 32.96 -1.57
CA PRO A 12 6.38 33.07 -0.11
C PRO A 12 7.57 32.34 0.54
N VAL A 13 8.02 31.24 -0.07
CA VAL A 13 9.20 30.49 0.38
C VAL A 13 10.46 31.36 0.38
N TRP A 14 10.62 32.27 -0.60
CA TRP A 14 11.73 33.21 -0.63
C TRP A 14 11.70 34.16 0.58
N HIS A 15 10.52 34.67 0.94
CA HIS A 15 10.38 35.57 2.09
C HIS A 15 10.59 34.89 3.44
N ILE A 16 10.27 33.60 3.57
CA ILE A 16 10.44 32.83 4.81
C ILE A 16 11.88 32.36 4.98
N HIS A 17 12.53 31.93 3.91
CA HIS A 17 13.84 31.26 3.97
C HIS A 17 14.99 32.05 3.34
N ALA A 18 14.75 33.32 2.96
CA ALA A 18 15.68 34.11 2.14
C ALA A 18 16.24 33.28 0.95
N GLY A 19 15.34 32.48 0.34
CA GLY A 19 15.57 31.50 -0.74
C GLY A 19 16.70 30.54 -0.59
N HIS A 20 17.05 30.26 0.65
CA HIS A 20 17.75 29.06 1.01
C HIS A 20 16.75 28.15 1.73
N PRO A 21 15.64 27.73 1.06
CA PRO A 21 14.73 26.80 1.70
C PRO A 21 15.50 25.52 2.02
N PRO A 22 15.30 24.94 3.20
CA PRO A 22 15.97 23.72 3.57
C PRO A 22 15.64 22.62 2.55
N ALA A 23 16.65 21.88 2.12
CA ALA A 23 16.43 20.71 1.29
C ALA A 23 15.56 19.70 2.06
N ALA A 24 14.44 19.30 1.45
CA ALA A 24 13.59 18.26 2.01
C ALA A 24 14.23 16.90 1.68
N ASP A 25 14.87 16.28 2.67
CA ASP A 25 15.34 14.91 2.57
C ASP A 25 14.26 13.95 3.07
N MET A 26 13.32 13.64 2.19
CA MET A 26 12.18 12.76 2.45
C MET A 26 12.17 11.63 1.42
N PRO A 27 12.86 10.52 1.67
CA PRO A 27 12.99 9.41 0.71
C PRO A 27 11.68 8.63 0.50
N VAL A 28 10.67 8.89 1.34
CA VAL A 28 9.32 8.33 1.26
C VAL A 28 8.27 9.41 1.52
N THR A 29 7.08 9.24 0.91
CA THR A 29 5.95 10.15 1.10
C THR A 29 5.16 9.79 2.36
N PHE A 30 4.46 10.77 2.96
CA PHE A 30 3.57 10.49 4.10
C PHE A 30 2.44 9.52 3.73
N GLN A 31 1.92 9.59 2.49
CA GLN A 31 0.93 8.65 1.98
C GLN A 31 1.41 7.20 2.01
N LEU A 32 2.70 6.96 1.72
CA LEU A 32 3.28 5.62 1.81
C LEU A 32 3.30 5.12 3.26
N LEU A 33 3.65 6.00 4.21
CA LEU A 33 3.61 5.68 5.64
C LEU A 33 2.18 5.31 6.07
N LEU A 34 1.19 6.10 5.67
CA LEU A 34 -0.22 5.81 5.96
C LEU A 34 -0.70 4.49 5.36
N THR A 35 -0.25 4.16 4.15
CA THR A 35 -0.54 2.86 3.52
C THR A 35 0.07 1.71 4.32
N LEU A 36 1.35 1.82 4.68
CA LEU A 36 2.07 0.77 5.41
C LEU A 36 1.49 0.54 6.81
N VAL A 37 1.26 1.60 7.58
CA VAL A 37 0.69 1.48 8.93
C VAL A 37 -0.71 0.88 8.90
N SER A 38 -1.55 1.31 7.94
CA SER A 38 -2.95 0.88 7.86
C SER A 38 -3.10 -0.58 7.47
N SER A 39 -2.17 -1.11 6.67
CA SER A 39 -2.24 -2.45 6.12
C SER A 39 -1.54 -3.50 6.97
N SER A 40 -0.43 -3.14 7.60
CA SER A 40 0.32 -4.01 8.50
C SER A 40 -0.28 -4.10 9.90
N ASN A 41 -1.29 -3.27 10.21
CA ASN A 41 -1.70 -2.99 11.59
C ASN A 41 -0.48 -2.65 12.47
N ALA A 42 0.54 -2.00 11.91
CA ALA A 42 1.75 -1.69 12.65
C ALA A 42 1.47 -0.59 13.69
N GLU A 43 1.20 -1.00 14.92
CA GLU A 43 0.98 -0.07 16.03
C GLU A 43 2.30 0.50 16.59
N ASN A 44 3.46 0.11 16.05
CA ASN A 44 4.76 0.57 16.52
C ASN A 44 5.73 0.94 15.38
N ALA A 45 6.66 1.83 15.73
CA ALA A 45 7.65 2.39 14.79
C ALA A 45 8.63 1.34 14.27
N ALA A 46 8.99 0.34 15.07
CA ALA A 46 9.95 -0.69 14.67
C ALA A 46 9.44 -1.49 13.46
N THR A 47 8.17 -1.88 13.47
CA THR A 47 7.54 -2.57 12.34
C THR A 47 7.52 -1.68 11.10
N LEU A 48 7.13 -0.40 11.22
CA LEU A 48 7.08 0.51 10.09
C LEU A 48 8.46 0.77 9.49
N TRP A 49 9.48 0.92 10.33
CA TRP A 49 10.88 1.03 9.90
C TRP A 49 11.42 -0.24 9.24
N GLY A 50 10.96 -1.42 9.66
CA GLY A 50 11.25 -2.68 8.99
C GLY A 50 10.78 -2.70 7.53
N PHE A 51 9.61 -2.13 7.23
CA PHE A 51 9.14 -2.00 5.84
C PHE A 51 9.90 -0.93 5.06
N ILE A 52 10.13 0.24 5.68
CA ILE A 52 10.88 1.34 5.05
C ILE A 52 12.27 0.87 4.65
N GLY A 53 12.99 0.17 5.54
CA GLY A 53 14.34 -0.32 5.26
C GLY A 53 14.42 -1.31 4.10
N ARG A 54 13.39 -2.16 3.92
CA ARG A 54 13.30 -3.06 2.75
C ARG A 54 13.02 -2.29 1.46
N TYR A 55 12.16 -1.28 1.53
CA TYR A 55 11.77 -0.47 0.36
C TYR A 55 12.83 0.57 -0.03
N ARG A 56 13.61 1.05 0.94
CA ARG A 56 14.68 2.04 0.81
C ARG A 56 15.88 1.64 1.68
N PRO A 57 16.73 0.72 1.19
CA PRO A 57 17.95 0.32 1.90
C PRO A 57 18.83 1.53 2.26
N GLY A 58 19.33 1.55 3.50
CA GLY A 58 20.18 2.63 4.02
C GLY A 58 19.43 3.80 4.68
N VAL A 59 18.10 3.87 4.56
CA VAL A 59 17.29 4.87 5.27
C VAL A 59 16.97 4.35 6.68
N THR A 60 17.34 5.12 7.71
CA THR A 60 17.17 4.77 9.12
C THR A 60 16.64 5.98 9.92
N PRO A 61 16.12 5.78 11.15
CA PRO A 61 15.73 6.89 12.02
C PRO A 61 16.87 7.89 12.25
N GLN A 62 18.10 7.40 12.39
CA GLN A 62 19.28 8.22 12.68
C GLN A 62 19.72 9.03 11.46
N THR A 63 19.63 8.46 10.25
CA THR A 63 19.98 9.19 9.02
C THR A 63 18.89 10.17 8.61
N HIS A 64 17.63 9.92 8.98
CA HIS A 64 16.47 10.75 8.58
C HIS A 64 15.53 11.04 9.77
N PRO A 65 15.94 11.89 10.74
CA PRO A 65 15.14 12.17 11.95
C PRO A 65 13.78 12.83 11.67
N LYS A 66 13.67 13.58 10.56
CA LYS A 66 12.37 14.15 10.13
C LYS A 66 11.41 13.05 9.64
N LEU A 67 11.94 12.04 8.96
CA LEU A 67 11.14 10.88 8.56
C LEU A 67 10.71 10.08 9.80
N ASP A 68 11.56 9.96 10.80
CA ASP A 68 11.20 9.31 12.07
C ASP A 68 10.03 10.01 12.78
N ALA A 69 10.04 11.35 12.82
CA ALA A 69 8.88 12.11 13.31
C ALA A 69 7.61 11.83 12.50
N MET A 70 7.71 11.73 11.17
CA MET A 70 6.58 11.39 10.29
C MET A 70 6.07 9.96 10.52
N VAL A 71 6.95 9.00 10.82
CA VAL A 71 6.59 7.63 11.23
C VAL A 71 5.72 7.69 12.49
N GLY A 72 6.13 8.46 13.50
CA GLY A 72 5.33 8.68 14.71
C GLY A 72 3.96 9.28 14.41
N TYR A 73 3.89 10.30 13.54
CA TYR A 73 2.62 10.90 13.15
C TYR A 73 1.71 9.94 12.38
N ALA A 74 2.25 9.12 11.49
CA ALA A 74 1.48 8.12 10.76
C ALA A 74 0.86 7.08 11.71
N ILE A 75 1.61 6.64 12.72
CA ILE A 75 1.12 5.70 13.75
C ILE A 75 0.01 6.32 14.58
N ASN A 76 0.19 7.55 15.07
CA ASN A 76 -0.86 8.25 15.82
C ASN A 76 -2.11 8.46 14.97
N TYR A 77 -1.95 8.89 13.71
CA TYR A 77 -3.08 9.06 12.80
C TYR A 77 -3.82 7.75 12.56
N TYR A 78 -3.09 6.65 12.34
CA TYR A 78 -3.69 5.33 12.19
C TYR A 78 -4.49 4.93 13.42
N ARG A 79 -3.88 5.03 14.62
CA ARG A 79 -4.53 4.68 15.88
C ARG A 79 -5.82 5.48 16.11
N ASP A 80 -5.78 6.78 15.87
CA ASP A 80 -6.85 7.69 16.28
C ASP A 80 -7.97 7.79 15.22
N PHE A 81 -7.66 7.60 13.93
CA PHE A 81 -8.61 7.88 12.84
C PHE A 81 -8.87 6.68 11.92
N VAL A 82 -7.95 5.73 11.80
CA VAL A 82 -8.10 4.61 10.86
C VAL A 82 -8.55 3.36 11.58
N ALA A 83 -7.77 2.90 12.57
CA ALA A 83 -8.02 1.68 13.33
C ALA A 83 -9.46 1.57 13.88
N PRO A 84 -10.07 2.63 14.44
CA PRO A 84 -11.45 2.55 14.96
C PRO A 84 -12.51 2.33 13.89
N THR A 85 -12.19 2.63 12.63
CA THR A 85 -13.12 2.50 11.50
C THR A 85 -12.99 1.17 10.76
N LYS A 86 -11.96 0.36 11.09
CA LYS A 86 -11.69 -0.88 10.37
C LYS A 86 -12.78 -1.91 10.65
N GLN A 87 -13.41 -2.41 9.60
CA GLN A 87 -14.41 -3.46 9.68
C GLN A 87 -14.02 -4.59 8.75
N PHE A 88 -13.60 -5.72 9.33
CA PHE A 88 -13.25 -6.90 8.57
C PHE A 88 -14.53 -7.67 8.24
N ARG A 89 -14.73 -7.93 6.96
CA ARG A 89 -15.82 -8.76 6.47
C ARG A 89 -15.33 -10.19 6.29
N GLU A 90 -16.18 -11.15 6.61
CA GLU A 90 -15.95 -12.56 6.30
C GLU A 90 -16.10 -12.82 4.79
N PRO A 91 -15.15 -13.51 4.14
CA PRO A 91 -15.27 -13.91 2.75
C PRO A 91 -16.32 -15.02 2.57
N THR A 92 -17.06 -14.97 1.47
CA THR A 92 -17.93 -16.09 1.06
C THR A 92 -17.11 -17.29 0.60
N ASP A 93 -17.72 -18.46 0.46
CA ASP A 93 -17.01 -19.67 -0.01
C ASP A 93 -16.30 -19.47 -1.35
N SER A 94 -16.92 -18.75 -2.30
CA SER A 94 -16.29 -18.44 -3.60
C SER A 94 -15.14 -17.46 -3.46
N GLU A 95 -15.26 -16.47 -2.57
CA GLU A 95 -14.19 -15.51 -2.26
C GLU A 95 -13.01 -16.18 -1.57
N ARG A 96 -13.25 -17.15 -0.70
CA ARG A 96 -12.19 -17.94 -0.04
C ARG A 96 -11.34 -18.68 -1.06
N VAL A 97 -11.96 -19.32 -2.05
CA VAL A 97 -11.23 -19.98 -3.14
C VAL A 97 -10.39 -18.97 -3.92
N ALA A 98 -10.95 -17.79 -4.24
CA ALA A 98 -10.19 -16.75 -4.94
C ALA A 98 -9.03 -16.18 -4.10
N LEU A 99 -9.21 -16.05 -2.79
CA LEU A 99 -8.16 -15.64 -1.85
C LEU A 99 -7.07 -16.70 -1.71
N GLN A 100 -7.43 -17.99 -1.65
CA GLN A 100 -6.48 -19.10 -1.64
C GLN A 100 -5.62 -19.11 -2.91
N ASP A 101 -6.26 -18.99 -4.08
CA ASP A 101 -5.54 -18.92 -5.36
C ASP A 101 -4.64 -17.68 -5.44
N LEU A 102 -5.10 -16.53 -4.93
CA LEU A 102 -4.28 -15.31 -4.86
C LEU A 102 -3.06 -15.53 -3.97
N ARG A 103 -3.27 -16.10 -2.79
CA ARG A 103 -2.21 -16.43 -1.84
C ARG A 103 -1.17 -17.34 -2.48
N ASP A 104 -1.61 -18.40 -3.14
CA ASP A 104 -0.71 -19.37 -3.77
C ASP A 104 0.04 -18.74 -4.94
N ALA A 105 -0.62 -17.97 -5.80
CA ALA A 105 0.03 -17.26 -6.90
C ALA A 105 1.07 -16.23 -6.41
N LEU A 106 0.76 -15.47 -5.35
CA LEU A 106 1.71 -14.53 -4.74
C LEU A 106 2.90 -15.27 -4.12
N SER A 107 2.70 -16.46 -3.54
CA SER A 107 3.78 -17.26 -2.95
C SER A 107 4.81 -17.77 -3.97
N GLN A 108 4.41 -17.88 -5.24
CA GLN A 108 5.28 -18.32 -6.34
C GLN A 108 6.05 -17.19 -7.00
N LEU A 109 5.75 -15.92 -6.67
CA LEU A 109 6.46 -14.79 -7.24
C LEU A 109 7.87 -14.65 -6.64
N PRO A 110 8.87 -14.28 -7.45
CA PRO A 110 10.18 -13.86 -6.94
C PRO A 110 10.06 -12.75 -5.89
N ALA A 111 10.88 -12.83 -4.83
CA ALA A 111 10.83 -11.86 -3.73
C ALA A 111 11.07 -10.39 -4.17
N ASN A 112 11.70 -10.19 -5.32
CA ASN A 112 11.99 -8.89 -5.93
C ASN A 112 11.05 -8.53 -7.09
N SER A 113 9.92 -9.23 -7.26
CA SER A 113 8.91 -8.89 -8.27
C SER A 113 8.46 -7.45 -8.16
N SER A 114 8.27 -6.80 -9.31
CA SER A 114 7.85 -5.41 -9.35
C SER A 114 6.38 -5.25 -8.94
N ALA A 115 5.98 -4.03 -8.58
CA ALA A 115 4.57 -3.71 -8.33
C ALA A 115 3.67 -3.99 -9.56
N GLU A 116 4.22 -3.94 -10.76
CA GLU A 116 3.51 -4.26 -12.00
C GLU A 116 3.30 -5.77 -12.15
N ASP A 117 4.35 -6.57 -11.95
CA ASP A 117 4.26 -8.04 -12.01
C ASP A 117 3.24 -8.57 -10.98
N ILE A 118 3.31 -8.06 -9.76
CA ILE A 118 2.37 -8.43 -8.69
C ILE A 118 0.95 -8.02 -9.07
N GLN A 119 0.76 -6.81 -9.61
CA GLN A 119 -0.56 -6.36 -10.04
C GLN A 119 -1.11 -7.24 -11.17
N ASN A 120 -0.27 -7.69 -12.10
CA ASN A 120 -0.70 -8.57 -13.18
C ASN A 120 -1.21 -9.90 -12.62
N VAL A 121 -0.52 -10.50 -11.66
CA VAL A 121 -1.02 -11.71 -10.95
C VAL A 121 -2.35 -11.43 -10.26
N VAL A 122 -2.48 -10.32 -9.54
CA VAL A 122 -3.74 -9.95 -8.86
C VAL A 122 -4.90 -9.80 -9.85
N TYR A 123 -4.66 -9.26 -11.05
CA TYR A 123 -5.65 -9.20 -12.12
C TYR A 123 -5.97 -10.57 -12.70
N GLU A 124 -4.97 -11.41 -12.98
CA GLU A 124 -5.22 -12.74 -13.53
C GLU A 124 -6.03 -13.61 -12.57
N ILE A 125 -5.77 -13.52 -11.27
CA ILE A 125 -6.59 -14.20 -10.26
C ILE A 125 -7.99 -13.60 -10.19
N GLY A 126 -8.11 -12.27 -10.18
CA GLY A 126 -9.42 -11.59 -10.14
C GLY A 126 -10.27 -11.78 -11.39
N ARG A 127 -9.71 -12.27 -12.50
CA ARG A 127 -10.41 -12.47 -13.76
C ARG A 127 -11.24 -13.76 -13.77
N ARG A 128 -12.23 -13.82 -12.89
CA ARG A 128 -13.17 -14.93 -12.71
C ARG A 128 -14.53 -14.41 -12.27
N GLU A 129 -15.58 -15.21 -12.41
CA GLU A 129 -16.88 -14.89 -11.81
C GLU A 129 -16.79 -14.87 -10.27
N PRO A 130 -17.50 -13.97 -9.56
CA PRO A 130 -18.41 -12.93 -10.06
C PRO A 130 -17.70 -11.59 -10.38
N PHE A 131 -16.37 -11.59 -10.46
CA PHE A 131 -15.54 -10.39 -10.56
C PHE A 131 -15.19 -9.95 -11.99
N LEU A 132 -15.85 -10.50 -13.01
CA LEU A 132 -15.62 -10.08 -14.39
C LEU A 132 -16.26 -8.70 -14.62
N ASP A 133 -15.51 -7.80 -15.27
CA ASP A 133 -16.05 -6.58 -15.87
C ASP A 133 -16.40 -6.90 -17.34
N PRO A 134 -17.70 -6.98 -17.70
CA PRO A 134 -18.11 -7.33 -19.07
C PRO A 134 -17.91 -6.18 -20.06
N VAL A 135 -17.72 -4.95 -19.57
CA VAL A 135 -17.58 -3.74 -20.41
C VAL A 135 -16.12 -3.47 -20.72
N LYS A 136 -15.25 -3.54 -19.71
CA LYS A 136 -13.81 -3.32 -19.90
C LYS A 136 -13.14 -4.60 -20.37
N LYS A 137 -12.29 -4.51 -21.39
CA LYS A 137 -11.46 -5.64 -21.85
C LYS A 137 -10.00 -5.39 -21.53
N GLY A 138 -9.27 -6.45 -21.21
CA GLY A 138 -7.82 -6.44 -21.12
C GLY A 138 -7.18 -6.20 -22.49
N LYS A 139 -5.88 -5.89 -22.50
CA LYS A 139 -5.10 -5.71 -23.75
C LYS A 139 -5.09 -6.97 -24.64
N ASP A 140 -5.30 -8.12 -24.03
CA ASP A 140 -5.40 -9.45 -24.63
C ASP A 140 -6.83 -9.81 -25.09
N GLY A 141 -7.79 -8.90 -24.94
CA GLY A 141 -9.19 -9.09 -25.32
C GLY A 141 -10.04 -9.86 -24.30
N ARG A 142 -9.45 -10.35 -23.20
CA ARG A 142 -10.19 -11.05 -22.13
C ARG A 142 -11.05 -10.06 -21.32
N PRO A 143 -12.15 -10.49 -20.67
CA PRO A 143 -12.96 -9.61 -19.82
C PRO A 143 -12.12 -9.00 -18.70
N GLY A 144 -12.37 -7.74 -18.36
CA GLY A 144 -11.65 -7.04 -17.30
C GLY A 144 -11.99 -7.58 -15.91
N VAL A 145 -11.40 -6.96 -14.89
CA VAL A 145 -11.70 -7.27 -13.49
C VAL A 145 -12.46 -6.10 -12.89
N SER A 146 -13.59 -6.40 -12.26
CA SER A 146 -14.47 -5.42 -11.64
C SER A 146 -13.82 -4.78 -10.41
N LEU A 147 -14.36 -3.62 -10.00
CA LEU A 147 -13.93 -2.97 -8.76
C LEU A 147 -14.27 -3.84 -7.53
N ASP A 148 -15.28 -4.70 -7.62
CA ASP A 148 -15.72 -5.55 -6.51
C ASP A 148 -14.65 -6.54 -6.07
N TRP A 149 -13.80 -7.02 -6.99
CA TRP A 149 -12.61 -7.80 -6.63
C TRP A 149 -11.71 -7.04 -5.66
N PHE A 150 -11.38 -5.80 -5.98
CA PHE A 150 -10.48 -4.99 -5.16
C PHE A 150 -11.16 -4.56 -3.87
N ASN A 151 -12.44 -4.21 -3.91
CA ASN A 151 -13.22 -3.92 -2.70
C ASN A 151 -13.25 -5.13 -1.77
N MET A 152 -13.44 -6.35 -2.30
CA MET A 152 -13.35 -7.58 -1.52
C MET A 152 -11.97 -7.73 -0.86
N LEU A 153 -10.88 -7.56 -1.61
CA LEU A 153 -9.52 -7.62 -1.04
C LEU A 153 -9.34 -6.60 0.09
N TYR A 154 -9.81 -5.36 -0.07
CA TYR A 154 -9.67 -4.34 0.97
C TYR A 154 -10.54 -4.63 2.20
N GLN A 155 -11.78 -5.10 2.01
CA GLN A 155 -12.69 -5.39 3.12
C GLN A 155 -12.22 -6.62 3.92
N VAL A 156 -11.81 -7.68 3.24
CA VAL A 156 -11.44 -8.95 3.89
C VAL A 156 -10.03 -8.89 4.47
N LEU A 157 -9.08 -8.31 3.76
CA LEU A 157 -7.67 -8.32 4.17
C LEU A 157 -7.29 -7.09 5.00
N LEU A 158 -7.87 -5.93 4.69
CA LEU A 158 -7.49 -4.66 5.32
C LEU A 158 -8.60 -4.06 6.18
N GLY A 159 -9.83 -4.59 6.17
CA GLY A 159 -10.96 -4.02 6.90
C GLY A 159 -11.35 -2.62 6.43
N GLN A 160 -11.16 -2.31 5.14
CA GLN A 160 -11.44 -0.99 4.55
C GLN A 160 -12.28 -1.12 3.29
N GLU A 161 -13.12 -0.12 2.99
CA GLU A 161 -13.93 -0.11 1.76
C GLU A 161 -13.08 0.05 0.48
N LYS A 162 -11.96 0.78 0.59
CA LYS A 162 -11.08 1.12 -0.52
C LYS A 162 -9.64 1.23 -0.04
N GLY A 163 -8.70 1.02 -0.94
CA GLY A 163 -7.27 1.06 -0.64
C GLY A 163 -6.43 1.53 -1.82
N PRO A 164 -5.11 1.67 -1.61
CA PRO A 164 -4.15 1.94 -2.68
C PRO A 164 -4.10 0.76 -3.64
N ARG A 165 -3.60 0.97 -4.87
CA ARG A 165 -3.37 -0.10 -5.85
C ARG A 165 -2.69 -1.31 -5.20
N PHE A 166 -3.38 -2.46 -5.21
CA PHE A 166 -2.99 -3.63 -4.42
C PHE A 166 -1.57 -4.15 -4.73
N GLY A 167 -1.17 -4.23 -6.00
CA GLY A 167 0.18 -4.67 -6.37
C GLY A 167 1.28 -3.73 -5.87
N SER A 168 1.04 -2.42 -5.88
CA SER A 168 1.96 -1.43 -5.31
C SER A 168 2.05 -1.56 -3.79
N PHE A 169 0.93 -1.84 -3.12
CA PHE A 169 0.92 -2.12 -1.70
C PHE A 169 1.75 -3.38 -1.36
N VAL A 170 1.49 -4.50 -2.03
CA VAL A 170 2.21 -5.77 -1.78
C VAL A 170 3.71 -5.63 -2.05
N ALA A 171 4.12 -4.86 -3.05
CA ALA A 171 5.54 -4.61 -3.33
C ALA A 171 6.28 -3.94 -2.16
N VAL A 172 5.61 -3.06 -1.42
CA VAL A 172 6.21 -2.34 -0.28
C VAL A 172 6.04 -3.15 1.02
N TYR A 173 4.86 -3.75 1.21
CA TYR A 173 4.56 -4.59 2.37
C TYR A 173 5.39 -5.88 2.38
N GLY A 174 5.70 -6.39 1.20
CA GLY A 174 6.45 -7.62 0.96
C GLY A 174 5.52 -8.81 0.70
N LEU A 175 5.87 -9.63 -0.30
CA LEU A 175 5.10 -10.81 -0.72
C LEU A 175 4.81 -11.78 0.43
N ALA A 176 5.83 -12.12 1.23
CA ALA A 176 5.65 -13.03 2.36
C ALA A 176 4.65 -12.50 3.42
N ASN A 177 4.66 -11.18 3.67
CA ASN A 177 3.70 -10.56 4.60
C ASN A 177 2.29 -10.54 4.01
N ALA A 178 2.16 -10.31 2.70
CA ALA A 178 0.88 -10.39 2.01
C ALA A 178 0.29 -11.80 2.03
N VAL A 179 1.10 -12.83 1.78
CA VAL A 179 0.71 -14.25 1.92
C VAL A 179 0.23 -14.54 3.34
N THR A 180 1.02 -14.15 4.35
CA THR A 180 0.65 -14.33 5.77
C THR A 180 -0.65 -13.60 6.13
N MET A 181 -0.87 -12.41 5.58
CA MET A 181 -2.10 -11.64 5.79
C MET A 181 -3.33 -12.36 5.20
N ILE A 182 -3.19 -12.97 4.02
CA ILE A 182 -4.27 -13.76 3.41
C ILE A 182 -4.51 -15.05 4.21
N ASP A 183 -3.45 -15.76 4.60
CA ASP A 183 -3.56 -16.96 5.46
C ASP A 183 -4.30 -16.62 6.77
N GLY A 184 -3.96 -15.50 7.41
CA GLY A 184 -4.63 -15.03 8.62
C GLY A 184 -6.09 -14.62 8.39
N ALA A 185 -6.44 -14.08 7.22
CA ALA A 185 -7.83 -13.80 6.88
C ALA A 185 -8.63 -15.10 6.70
N LEU A 186 -8.10 -16.07 5.98
CA LEU A 186 -8.74 -17.38 5.78
C LEU A 186 -8.91 -18.14 7.11
N ALA A 187 -7.99 -17.99 8.06
CA ALA A 187 -8.07 -18.65 9.36
C ALA A 187 -9.13 -18.04 10.31
N ARG A 188 -9.37 -16.71 10.28
CA ARG A 188 -10.40 -16.07 11.13
C ARG A 188 -11.81 -16.52 10.77
N SER A 189 -11.99 -16.87 9.51
CA SER A 189 -13.27 -17.21 8.90
C SER A 189 -13.67 -18.68 9.05
N GLY A 190 -12.81 -19.51 9.64
CA GLY A 190 -12.96 -20.97 9.72
C GLY A 190 -13.45 -21.47 11.06
#